data_AF-A0A453GJT7-F1
#
_entry.id   AF-A0A453GJT7-F1
#
_cell.length_a   1.000
_cell.length_b   1.000
_cell.length_c   1.000
_cell.angle_alpha   90.00
_cell.angle_beta   90.00
_cell.angle_gamma   90.00
#
_symmetry.space_group_name_H-M   'P 1'
#
loop_
_entity.id
_entity.type
_entity.pdbx_description
1 polymer ?
#
loop_
_entity_poly.entity_id
_entity_poly.type
_entity_poly.pdbx_seq_one_letter_code
_entity_poly.pdbx_strand_id
1 'polypeptide(L)'
;AQQNRMKLLIERAIIDLCSSTLLPDKMVIADLGCSSGPNALALVSVAVEAIHGYCLQFQQPPPELCVFLNDLPDNDFNTVVKSLVTLRRINDPVVLTGVTPGSFYERLFISSSVHLVCSSSSLHWLSKVQV
;
A
#
# COMPACT_ATOMS: atom_id res chain seq x y z
N ALA A 1 18.51 -3.83 -6.90
CA ALA A 1 18.98 -4.32 -5.59
C ALA A 1 18.04 -3.92 -4.45
N GLN A 2 17.76 -2.63 -4.24
CA GLN A 2 16.91 -2.16 -3.13
C GLN A 2 15.42 -2.53 -3.26
N GLN A 3 14.86 -2.47 -4.47
CA GLN A 3 13.45 -2.85 -4.73
C GLN A 3 13.18 -4.34 -4.46
N ASN A 4 14.12 -5.23 -4.79
CA ASN A 4 14.04 -6.66 -4.44
C ASN A 4 14.07 -6.89 -2.93
N ARG A 5 14.82 -6.08 -2.18
CA ARG A 5 14.84 -6.17 -0.71
C ARG A 5 13.51 -5.76 -0.11
N MET A 6 12.91 -4.67 -0.59
CA MET A 6 11.58 -4.25 -0.14
C MET A 6 10.51 -5.29 -0.46
N LYS A 7 10.59 -5.92 -1.64
CA LYS A 7 9.66 -6.99 -2.02
C LYS A 7 9.64 -8.13 -0.99
N LEU A 8 10.81 -8.66 -0.64
CA LEU A 8 10.94 -9.75 0.34
C LEU A 8 10.42 -9.35 1.73
N LEU A 9 10.61 -8.10 2.15
CA LEU A 9 10.11 -7.61 3.43
C LEU A 9 8.57 -7.53 3.44
N ILE A 10 7.96 -7.06 2.34
CA ILE A 10 6.51 -6.98 2.20
C ILE A 10 5.89 -8.38 2.19
N GLU A 11 6.45 -9.31 1.40
CA GLU A 11 6.00 -10.71 1.35
C GLU A 11 6.04 -11.36 2.73
N ARG A 12 7.14 -11.18 3.47
CA ARG A 12 7.27 -11.71 4.84
C ARG A 12 6.25 -11.09 5.79
N ALA A 13 6.08 -9.76 5.75
CA ALA A 13 5.10 -9.08 6.60
C ALA A 13 3.67 -9.56 6.34
N ILE A 14 3.32 -9.86 5.09
CA ILE A 14 2.02 -10.43 4.73
C ILE A 14 1.86 -11.84 5.26
N ILE A 15 2.87 -12.71 5.12
CA ILE A 15 2.80 -14.06 5.69
C ILE A 15 2.57 -13.98 7.21
N ASP A 16 3.31 -13.11 7.91
CA ASP A 16 3.17 -12.94 9.36
C ASP A 16 1.77 -12.39 9.73
N LEU A 17 1.25 -11.42 8.99
CA LEU A 17 -0.09 -10.85 9.18
C LEU A 17 -1.19 -11.88 8.95
N CYS A 18 -1.07 -12.67 7.89
CA CYS A 18 -2.05 -13.68 7.50
C CYS A 18 -1.99 -14.97 8.35
N SER A 19 -0.86 -15.22 9.03
CA SER A 19 -0.68 -16.40 9.89
C SER A 19 -1.04 -16.13 11.35
N SER A 20 -0.90 -14.89 11.82
CA SER A 20 -1.13 -14.52 13.23
C SER A 20 -2.61 -14.31 13.57
N THR A 21 -3.46 -14.11 12.57
CA THR A 21 -4.92 -13.95 12.69
C THR A 21 -5.61 -14.66 11.53
N LEU A 22 -6.87 -15.06 11.70
CA LEU A 22 -7.72 -15.39 10.56
C LEU A 22 -7.73 -14.19 9.61
N LEU A 23 -7.47 -14.45 8.32
CA LEU A 23 -7.34 -13.40 7.31
C LEU A 23 -8.60 -12.51 7.35
N PRO A 24 -8.48 -11.19 7.56
CA PRO A 24 -9.65 -10.33 7.65
C PRO A 24 -10.43 -10.36 6.33
N ASP A 25 -11.77 -10.34 6.37
CA ASP A 25 -12.59 -10.24 5.16
C ASP A 25 -12.26 -9.00 4.31
N LYS A 26 -11.70 -7.97 4.95
CA LYS A 26 -11.33 -6.69 4.33
C LYS A 26 -9.96 -6.28 4.82
N MET A 27 -9.08 -5.87 3.92
CA MET A 27 -7.75 -5.37 4.26
C MET A 27 -7.52 -4.00 3.64
N VAL A 28 -6.84 -3.15 4.40
CA VAL A 28 -6.46 -1.80 3.97
C VAL A 28 -4.96 -1.70 3.94
N ILE A 29 -4.42 -1.34 2.77
CA ILE A 29 -3.01 -1.21 2.48
C ILE A 29 -2.73 0.25 2.11
N ALA A 30 -1.71 0.85 2.71
CA ALA A 30 -1.31 2.22 2.41
C ALA A 30 0.17 2.29 2.02
N ASP A 31 0.50 3.14 1.06
CA ASP A 31 1.88 3.59 0.79
C ASP A 31 2.03 5.07 1.20
N LEU A 32 2.95 5.34 2.11
CA LEU A 32 3.22 6.68 2.66
C LEU A 32 4.44 7.31 1.98
N GLY A 33 4.17 8.33 1.18
CA GLY A 33 5.13 8.99 0.29
C GLY A 33 5.33 8.21 -1.00
N CYS A 34 4.24 8.01 -1.75
CA CYS A 34 4.22 7.24 -3.01
C CYS A 34 4.88 7.96 -4.19
N SER A 35 5.10 9.28 -4.08
CA SER A 35 5.52 10.16 -5.15
C SER A 35 4.57 10.07 -6.37
N SER A 36 5.10 10.27 -7.57
CA SER A 36 4.36 10.13 -8.83
C SER A 36 5.18 9.30 -9.83
N GLY A 37 4.53 8.91 -10.93
CA GLY A 37 5.17 8.15 -12.00
C GLY A 37 5.07 6.62 -11.82
N PRO A 38 5.91 5.85 -12.56
CA PRO A 38 5.73 4.40 -12.72
C PRO A 38 5.95 3.60 -11.43
N ASN A 39 6.68 4.15 -10.47
CA ASN A 39 6.99 3.46 -9.21
C ASN A 39 5.94 3.68 -8.12
N ALA A 40 4.98 4.60 -8.29
CA ALA A 40 4.00 4.93 -7.26
C ALA A 40 3.11 3.75 -6.84
N LEU A 41 3.02 2.70 -7.68
CA LEU A 41 2.30 1.47 -7.36
C LEU A 41 3.20 0.33 -6.87
N ALA A 42 4.53 0.48 -6.91
CA ALA A 42 5.43 -0.66 -6.79
C ALA A 42 5.26 -1.42 -5.47
N LEU A 43 5.13 -0.71 -4.34
CA LEU A 43 5.01 -1.35 -3.03
C LEU A 43 3.63 -1.98 -2.83
N VAL A 44 2.57 -1.29 -3.25
CA VAL A 44 1.20 -1.80 -3.10
C VAL A 44 0.90 -2.96 -4.04
N SER A 45 1.45 -2.97 -5.25
CA SER A 45 1.31 -4.10 -6.18
C SER A 45 1.96 -5.36 -5.61
N VAL A 46 3.17 -5.24 -5.05
CA VAL A 46 3.83 -6.38 -4.36
C VAL A 46 2.97 -6.88 -3.21
N ALA A 47 2.37 -5.98 -2.43
CA ALA A 47 1.53 -6.36 -1.31
C ALA A 47 0.26 -7.11 -1.78
N VAL A 48 -0.42 -6.59 -2.80
CA VAL A 48 -1.60 -7.23 -3.39
C VAL A 48 -1.24 -8.63 -3.94
N GLU A 49 -0.16 -8.73 -4.70
CA GLU A 49 0.33 -10.00 -5.26
C GLU A 49 0.65 -11.02 -4.16
N ALA A 50 1.31 -10.60 -3.09
CA ALA A 50 1.66 -11.47 -1.97
C ALA A 50 0.42 -11.95 -1.19
N ILE A 51 -0.60 -11.10 -1.01
CA ILE A 51 -1.88 -11.51 -0.39
C ILE A 51 -2.58 -12.54 -1.28
N HIS A 52 -2.70 -12.27 -2.58
CA HIS A 52 -3.29 -13.23 -3.52
C HIS A 52 -2.53 -14.55 -3.56
N GLY A 53 -1.20 -14.50 -3.58
CA GLY A 53 -0.34 -15.68 -3.55
C GLY A 53 -0.53 -16.51 -2.28
N TYR A 54 -0.62 -15.85 -1.12
CA TYR A 54 -0.93 -16.52 0.14
C TYR A 54 -2.31 -17.18 0.10
N CYS A 55 -3.35 -16.45 -0.31
CA CYS A 55 -4.72 -16.99 -0.37
C CYS A 55 -4.80 -18.20 -1.29
N LEU A 56 -4.15 -18.14 -2.46
CA LEU A 56 -4.06 -19.27 -3.40
C LEU A 56 -3.34 -20.48 -2.78
N GLN A 57 -2.21 -20.26 -2.12
CA GLN A 57 -1.42 -21.33 -1.49
C GLN A 57 -2.20 -22.07 -0.40
N PHE A 58 -2.99 -21.34 0.39
CA PHE A 58 -3.75 -21.90 1.52
C PHE A 58 -5.23 -22.15 1.20
N GLN A 59 -5.61 -22.06 -0.07
CA GLN A 59 -6.99 -22.26 -0.57
C GLN A 59 -8.04 -21.42 0.18
N GLN A 60 -7.66 -20.19 0.55
CA GLN A 60 -8.55 -19.23 1.20
C GLN A 60 -9.15 -18.28 0.16
N PRO A 61 -10.38 -17.79 0.36
CA PRO A 61 -10.90 -16.70 -0.46
C PRO A 61 -10.05 -15.42 -0.26
N PRO A 62 -9.75 -14.66 -1.32
CA PRO A 62 -9.05 -13.39 -1.18
C PRO A 62 -9.96 -12.36 -0.48
N PRO A 63 -9.40 -11.50 0.38
CA PRO A 63 -10.15 -10.46 1.08
C PRO A 63 -10.43 -9.26 0.17
N GLU A 64 -11.45 -8.46 0.47
CA GLU A 64 -11.65 -7.18 -0.20
C GLU A 64 -10.50 -6.22 0.16
N LEU A 65 -9.77 -5.74 -0.83
CA LEU A 65 -8.60 -4.88 -0.63
C LEU A 65 -8.94 -3.42 -0.87
N CYS A 66 -8.55 -2.55 0.06
CA CYS A 66 -8.52 -1.10 -0.14
C CYS A 66 -7.07 -0.63 -0.19
N VAL A 67 -6.65 -0.07 -1.33
CA VAL A 67 -5.30 0.44 -1.54
C VAL A 67 -5.33 1.96 -1.53
N PHE A 68 -4.57 2.57 -0.64
CA PHE A 68 -4.41 4.02 -0.54
C PHE A 68 -2.98 4.44 -0.85
N LEU A 69 -2.84 5.48 -1.67
CA LEU A 69 -1.57 6.14 -1.90
C LEU A 69 -1.57 7.53 -1.25
N ASN A 70 -0.62 7.75 -0.36
CA ASN A 70 -0.41 9.03 0.31
C ASN A 70 0.84 9.72 -0.23
N ASP A 71 0.73 11.04 -0.39
CA ASP A 71 1.84 11.97 -0.51
C ASP A 71 1.37 13.38 -0.10
N LEU A 72 2.25 14.36 -0.13
CA LEU A 72 1.93 15.76 0.10
C LEU A 72 0.91 16.27 -0.94
N PRO A 73 0.08 17.28 -0.60
CA PRO A 73 -0.94 17.83 -1.51
C PRO A 73 -0.40 18.32 -2.86
N ASP A 74 0.86 18.74 -2.91
CA ASP A 74 1.52 19.24 -4.12
C ASP A 74 2.01 18.13 -5.07
N ASN A 75 1.85 16.87 -4.70
CA ASN A 75 2.18 15.74 -5.57
C ASN A 75 1.23 15.66 -6.79
N ASP A 76 1.71 15.07 -7.88
CA ASP A 76 0.90 14.85 -9.09
C ASP A 76 -0.05 13.65 -8.94
N PHE A 77 -1.10 13.84 -8.14
CA PHE A 77 -2.13 12.83 -7.95
C PHE A 77 -2.93 12.53 -9.24
N ASN A 78 -2.91 13.41 -10.26
CA ASN A 78 -3.56 13.11 -11.53
C ASN A 78 -2.89 11.94 -12.23
N THR A 79 -1.56 11.90 -12.22
CA THR A 79 -0.80 10.77 -12.73
C THR A 79 -1.00 9.52 -11.86
N VAL A 80 -0.99 9.68 -10.53
CA VAL A 80 -1.19 8.56 -9.59
C VAL A 80 -2.56 7.90 -9.77
N VAL A 81 -3.65 8.68 -9.87
CA VAL A 81 -5.00 8.17 -10.05
C VAL A 81 -5.15 7.41 -11.37
N LYS A 82 -4.54 7.88 -12.46
CA LYS A 82 -4.52 7.13 -13.74
C LYS A 82 -3.85 5.77 -13.58
N SER A 83 -2.74 5.70 -12.85
CA SER A 83 -2.07 4.44 -12.53
C SER A 83 -2.95 3.53 -11.66
N LEU A 84 -3.63 4.07 -10.63
CA LEU A 84 -4.54 3.31 -9.77
C LEU A 84 -5.74 2.71 -10.52
N VAL A 85 -6.26 3.41 -11.52
CA VAL A 85 -7.31 2.86 -12.39
C VAL A 85 -6.81 1.63 -13.13
N THR A 86 -5.57 1.64 -13.63
CA THR A 86 -4.96 0.47 -14.28
C THR A 86 -4.79 -0.68 -13.29
N LEU A 87 -4.31 -0.42 -12.07
CA LEU A 87 -4.16 -1.44 -11.03
C LEU A 87 -5.50 -2.12 -10.70
N ARG A 88 -6.56 -1.32 -10.53
CA ARG A 88 -7.91 -1.83 -10.24
C ARG A 88 -8.43 -2.75 -11.36
N ARG A 89 -8.22 -2.38 -12.63
CA ARG A 89 -8.67 -3.20 -13.77
C ARG A 89 -7.96 -4.55 -13.87
N ILE A 90 -6.72 -4.66 -13.38
CA ILE A 90 -5.96 -5.91 -13.38
C ILE A 90 -6.43 -6.86 -12.27
N ASN A 91 -6.95 -6.31 -11.15
CA ASN A 91 -7.32 -7.07 -9.95
C ASN A 91 -8.85 -7.11 -9.68
N ASP A 92 -9.65 -6.84 -10.72
CA ASP A 92 -11.13 -6.76 -10.68
C ASP A 92 -11.76 -8.06 -10.14
N PRO A 93 -12.78 -8.05 -9.26
CA PRO A 93 -13.45 -6.93 -8.57
C PRO A 93 -13.01 -6.69 -7.13
N VAL A 94 -11.90 -7.28 -6.69
CA VAL A 94 -11.56 -7.41 -5.27
C VAL A 94 -10.84 -6.17 -4.70
N VAL A 95 -10.44 -5.21 -5.55
CA VAL A 95 -9.61 -4.07 -5.14
C VAL A 95 -10.31 -2.71 -5.33
N LEU A 96 -10.52 -1.99 -4.23
CA LEU A 96 -10.81 -0.56 -4.18
C LEU A 96 -9.50 0.23 -4.10
N THR A 97 -9.41 1.34 -4.84
CA THR A 97 -8.24 2.21 -4.84
C THR A 97 -8.61 3.64 -4.48
N GLY A 98 -7.71 4.34 -3.79
CA GLY A 98 -7.89 5.72 -3.36
C GLY A 98 -6.58 6.46 -3.14
N VAL A 99 -6.69 7.77 -2.94
CA VAL A 99 -5.57 8.64 -2.56
C VAL A 99 -5.87 9.35 -1.25
N THR A 100 -4.83 9.60 -0.47
CA THR A 100 -4.92 10.29 0.83
C THR A 100 -3.90 11.42 0.86
N PRO A 101 -4.20 12.61 0.28
CA PRO A 101 -3.28 13.74 0.28
C PRO A 101 -3.05 14.28 1.69
N GLY A 102 -1.81 14.57 2.04
CA GLY A 102 -1.45 15.15 3.34
C GLY A 102 -0.09 14.68 3.86
N SER A 103 0.42 15.36 4.88
CA SER A 103 1.65 14.91 5.54
C SER A 103 1.39 13.63 6.33
N PHE A 104 2.21 12.59 6.13
CA PHE A 104 2.18 11.40 6.98
C PHE A 104 2.74 11.63 8.40
N TYR A 105 3.23 12.84 8.71
CA TYR A 105 3.50 13.26 10.09
C TYR A 105 2.24 13.71 10.84
N GLU A 106 1.09 13.73 10.16
CA GLU A 106 -0.23 14.02 10.71
C GLU A 106 -1.15 12.80 10.58
N ARG A 107 -2.38 12.91 11.11
CA ARG A 107 -3.36 11.82 11.02
C ARG A 107 -3.93 11.74 9.60
N LEU A 108 -3.67 10.63 8.91
CA LEU A 108 -4.24 10.32 7.59
C LEU A 108 -5.42 9.35 7.62
N PHE A 109 -5.45 8.45 8.61
CA PHE A 109 -6.46 7.40 8.73
C PHE A 109 -7.12 7.41 10.11
N ILE A 110 -8.29 6.81 10.20
CA ILE A 110 -8.95 6.58 11.49
C ILE A 110 -8.22 5.50 12.28
N SER A 111 -8.49 5.43 13.58
CA SER A 111 -7.87 4.42 14.44
C SER A 111 -8.26 3.00 14.02
N SER A 112 -7.29 2.09 14.00
CA SER A 112 -7.48 0.66 13.72
C SER A 112 -8.07 0.33 12.34
N SER A 113 -7.89 1.18 11.33
CA SER A 113 -8.41 0.91 9.97
C SER A 113 -7.38 0.41 8.97
N VAL A 114 -6.08 0.53 9.25
CA VAL A 114 -5.01 0.15 8.29
C VAL A 114 -4.31 -1.11 8.75
N HIS A 115 -4.17 -2.07 7.84
CA HIS A 115 -3.63 -3.40 8.14
C HIS A 115 -2.16 -3.52 7.74
N LEU A 116 -1.77 -2.87 6.63
CA LEU A 116 -0.40 -2.81 6.16
C LEU A 116 -0.05 -1.38 5.73
N VAL A 117 1.10 -0.90 6.20
CA VAL A 117 1.68 0.38 5.78
C VAL A 117 3.05 0.13 5.19
N CYS A 118 3.23 0.60 3.96
CA CYS A 118 4.50 0.63 3.25
C CYS A 118 5.02 2.07 3.22
N SER A 119 6.34 2.23 3.29
CA SER A 119 7.01 3.49 2.97
C SER A 119 8.44 3.20 2.55
N SER A 120 8.91 3.84 1.48
CA SER A 120 10.28 3.68 0.98
C SER A 120 10.84 5.02 0.58
N SER A 121 11.99 5.38 1.16
CA SER A 121 12.68 6.64 0.86
C SER A 121 11.84 7.91 1.14
N SER A 122 10.90 7.84 2.09
CA SER A 122 10.05 8.99 2.45
C SER A 122 10.30 9.48 3.87
N LEU A 123 10.55 8.57 4.82
CA LEU A 123 10.73 8.89 6.24
C LEU A 123 11.97 9.73 6.59
N HIS A 124 12.93 9.87 5.66
CA HIS A 124 14.12 10.69 5.87
C HIS A 124 13.86 12.20 5.69
N TRP A 125 12.70 12.57 5.13
CA TRP A 125 12.30 13.97 4.95
C TRP A 125 11.70 14.53 6.22
N LEU A 126 12.43 15.38 6.94
CA LEU A 126 11.91 16.04 8.14
C LEU A 126 10.74 16.98 7.81
N SER A 127 9.76 17.09 8.71
CA SER A 127 8.61 17.99 8.54
C SER A 127 8.98 19.47 8.58
N LYS A 128 10.07 19.81 9.28
CA LYS A 128 10.59 21.18 9.45
C LYS A 128 12.11 21.13 9.56
N VAL A 129 12.75 22.25 9.19
CA VAL A 129 14.19 22.45 9.44
C VAL A 129 14.42 22.57 10.95
N GLN A 130 15.48 21.96 11.45
CA GLN A 130 15.97 22.22 12.80
C GLN A 130 16.66 23.58 12.80
N VAL A 131 16.03 24.58 13.41
CA VAL A 131 16.57 25.93 13.60
C VAL A 131 17.13 26.03 15.01
#